data_AF-A0A388NPT5-F1
#
_entry.id   AF-A0A388NPT5-F1
#
_cell.length_a   1.000
_cell.length_b   1.000
_cell.length_c   1.000
_cell.angle_alpha   90.00
_cell.angle_beta   90.00
_cell.angle_gamma   90.00
#
_symmetry.space_group_name_H-M   'P 1'
#
loop_
_entity.id
_entity.type
_entity.pdbx_description
1 polymer ?
#
loop_
_entity_poly.entity_id
_entity_poly.type
_entity_poly.pdbx_seq_one_letter_code
_entity_poly.pdbx_strand_id
1 'polypeptide(L)'
;MPASRSVHAWLLPLGLLLLWAGYFGPWIPHAAAALSLNALDLSEWVTYLPQVRSGALALGRLNFLAPLSFAIVLSNAWAWQVPRTRALLLVPLLGFGVLAEPFLLYLNEPELQSQIWILFATAGGCVLGAVLRGRRWYWAGFALLAACGLAANSWPLLLLRPVAGALYGALPGLGWGWGITQLGGMLLVVGAALRQRSSAGSAPSSSHGA
;
A
#
# COMPACT_ATOMS: atom_id res chain seq x y z
N MET A 1 -16.60 -23.71 19.41
CA MET A 1 -16.37 -22.31 18.97
C MET A 1 -15.60 -22.26 17.64
N PRO A 2 -16.26 -22.50 16.49
CA PRO A 2 -15.61 -22.47 15.16
C PRO A 2 -15.58 -21.07 14.52
N ALA A 3 -16.46 -20.16 14.92
CA ALA A 3 -16.64 -18.85 14.29
C ALA A 3 -15.41 -17.93 14.39
N SER A 4 -14.62 -18.03 15.47
CA SER A 4 -13.45 -17.16 15.66
C SER A 4 -12.36 -17.45 14.62
N ARG A 5 -12.09 -18.72 14.28
CA ARG A 5 -11.07 -19.09 13.27
C ARG A 5 -11.40 -18.54 11.88
N SER A 6 -12.69 -18.51 11.53
CA SER A 6 -13.14 -18.00 10.23
C SER A 6 -12.96 -16.49 10.08
N VAL A 7 -13.28 -15.70 11.11
CA VAL A 7 -13.14 -14.23 11.05
C VAL A 7 -11.69 -13.81 10.86
N HIS A 8 -10.75 -14.46 11.55
CA HIS A 8 -9.31 -14.18 11.43
C HIS A 8 -8.76 -14.51 10.04
N ALA A 9 -9.33 -15.51 9.37
CA ALA A 9 -8.90 -15.93 8.05
C ALA A 9 -9.21 -14.89 6.96
N TRP A 10 -10.25 -14.08 7.16
CA TRP A 10 -10.71 -13.09 6.18
C TRP A 10 -10.05 -11.71 6.32
N LEU A 11 -9.40 -11.40 7.45
CA LEU A 11 -8.81 -10.07 7.69
C LEU A 11 -7.75 -9.70 6.64
N LEU A 12 -6.86 -10.63 6.30
CA LEU A 12 -5.80 -10.39 5.32
C LEU A 12 -6.35 -10.21 3.88
N PRO A 13 -7.13 -11.15 3.31
CA PRO A 13 -7.65 -10.96 1.95
C PRO A 13 -8.59 -9.76 1.84
N LEU A 14 -9.42 -9.49 2.86
CA LEU A 14 -10.26 -8.30 2.88
C LEU A 14 -9.41 -7.02 2.97
N GLY A 15 -8.38 -7.01 3.83
CA GLY A 15 -7.45 -5.89 3.94
C GLY A 15 -6.74 -5.58 2.62
N LEU A 16 -6.29 -6.62 1.89
CA LEU A 16 -5.68 -6.47 0.56
C LEU A 16 -6.71 -5.92 -0.45
N LEU A 17 -7.92 -6.48 -0.48
CA LEU A 17 -8.98 -6.03 -1.38
C LEU A 17 -9.31 -4.55 -1.17
N LEU A 18 -9.46 -4.14 0.10
CA LEU A 18 -9.73 -2.74 0.45
C LEU A 18 -8.53 -1.86 0.10
N LEU A 19 -7.30 -2.32 0.30
CA LEU A 19 -6.10 -1.56 -0.06
C LEU A 19 -6.08 -1.23 -1.57
N TRP A 20 -6.35 -2.22 -2.42
CA TRP A 20 -6.47 -2.04 -3.87
C TRP A 20 -7.66 -1.16 -4.27
N ALA A 21 -8.85 -1.45 -3.74
CA ALA A 21 -10.06 -0.69 -4.06
C ALA A 21 -9.95 0.77 -3.62
N GLY A 22 -9.35 1.03 -2.46
CA GLY A 22 -9.14 2.38 -1.94
C GLY A 22 -8.09 3.16 -2.72
N TYR A 23 -7.03 2.49 -3.20
CA TYR A 23 -5.98 3.14 -4.00
C TYR A 23 -6.54 3.76 -5.30
N PHE A 24 -7.36 2.99 -6.01
CA PHE A 24 -8.01 3.44 -7.24
C PHE A 24 -9.32 4.21 -7.00
N GLY A 25 -9.80 4.26 -5.76
CA GLY A 25 -10.90 5.10 -5.36
C GLY A 25 -10.50 6.58 -5.33
N PRO A 26 -11.47 7.51 -5.24
CA PRO A 26 -11.21 8.93 -5.14
C PRO A 26 -10.64 9.27 -3.78
N TRP A 27 -9.51 9.98 -3.78
CA TRP A 27 -8.86 10.53 -2.58
C TRP A 27 -9.20 12.00 -2.40
N ILE A 28 -9.29 12.74 -3.51
CA ILE A 28 -9.85 14.08 -3.57
C ILE A 28 -11.16 13.98 -4.36
N PRO A 29 -12.33 13.99 -3.70
CA PRO A 29 -13.61 13.86 -4.37
C PRO A 29 -14.01 15.20 -4.99
N HIS A 30 -14.62 15.13 -6.17
CA HIS A 30 -15.23 16.27 -6.85
C HIS A 30 -16.55 15.84 -7.51
N ALA A 31 -17.52 16.75 -7.63
CA ALA A 31 -18.83 16.44 -8.20
C ALA A 31 -18.73 16.04 -9.69
N ALA A 32 -17.82 16.70 -10.42
CA ALA A 32 -17.44 16.28 -11.76
C ALA A 32 -16.44 15.11 -11.69
N ALA A 33 -16.80 13.96 -12.28
CA ALA A 33 -15.99 12.75 -12.22
C ALA A 33 -14.55 12.93 -12.75
N ALA A 34 -14.36 13.76 -13.78
CA ALA A 34 -13.05 14.05 -14.36
C ALA A 34 -12.11 14.84 -13.41
N LEU A 35 -12.64 15.46 -12.37
CA LEU A 35 -11.88 16.20 -11.34
C LEU A 35 -11.77 15.41 -10.04
N SER A 36 -12.30 14.19 -9.99
CA SER A 36 -12.21 13.32 -8.84
C SER A 36 -10.92 12.52 -8.94
N LEU A 37 -9.90 12.91 -8.17
CA LEU A 37 -8.55 12.36 -8.30
C LEU A 37 -8.35 11.16 -7.37
N ASN A 38 -7.90 10.04 -7.94
CA ASN A 38 -7.42 8.88 -7.19
C ASN A 38 -5.93 9.03 -6.81
N ALA A 39 -5.35 8.08 -6.06
CA ALA A 39 -3.94 8.19 -5.66
C ALA A 39 -2.95 8.18 -6.83
N LEU A 40 -3.23 7.42 -7.89
CA LEU A 40 -2.40 7.40 -9.09
C LEU A 40 -2.42 8.77 -9.78
N ASP A 41 -3.60 9.35 -9.98
CA ASP A 41 -3.76 10.67 -10.59
C ASP A 41 -3.04 11.74 -9.74
N LEU A 42 -3.14 11.67 -8.41
CA LEU A 42 -2.45 12.58 -7.50
C LEU A 42 -0.93 12.46 -7.62
N SER A 43 -0.40 11.27 -7.90
CA SER A 43 1.04 11.07 -8.09
C SER A 43 1.58 11.86 -9.29
N GLU A 44 0.75 12.04 -10.32
CA GLU A 44 1.08 12.83 -11.49
C GLU A 44 0.75 14.30 -11.28
N TRP A 45 -0.46 14.60 -10.80
CA TRP A 45 -0.94 15.96 -10.61
C TRP A 45 -0.01 16.81 -9.72
N VAL A 46 0.59 16.23 -8.68
CA VAL A 46 1.52 16.92 -7.79
C VAL A 46 2.76 17.47 -8.50
N THR A 47 3.20 16.85 -9.59
CA THR A 47 4.40 17.32 -10.32
C THR A 47 4.15 18.60 -11.10
N TYR A 48 2.89 18.92 -11.38
CA TYR A 48 2.50 20.17 -12.06
C TYR A 48 2.35 21.35 -11.11
N LEU A 49 2.31 21.11 -9.80
CA LEU A 49 2.10 22.18 -8.82
C LEU A 49 3.34 23.07 -8.69
N PRO A 50 3.20 24.40 -8.88
CA PRO A 50 4.31 25.34 -8.72
C PRO A 50 4.96 25.26 -7.35
N GLN A 51 4.17 25.03 -6.28
CA GLN A 51 4.65 24.96 -4.90
C GLN A 51 5.54 23.73 -4.64
N VAL A 52 5.28 22.62 -5.34
CA VAL A 52 6.12 21.41 -5.27
C VAL A 52 7.41 21.66 -6.04
N ARG A 53 7.32 22.25 -7.24
CA ARG A 53 8.48 22.59 -8.08
C ARG A 53 9.41 23.61 -7.43
N SER A 54 8.85 24.57 -6.69
CA SER A 54 9.61 25.56 -5.94
C SER A 54 10.19 25.03 -4.62
N GLY A 55 9.90 23.77 -4.26
CA GLY A 55 10.31 23.17 -2.98
C GLY A 55 9.58 23.71 -1.74
N ALA A 56 8.55 24.55 -1.92
CA ALA A 56 7.77 25.10 -0.81
C ALA A 56 6.87 24.05 -0.15
N LEU A 57 6.49 23.02 -0.91
CA LEU A 57 5.71 21.87 -0.44
C LEU A 57 6.57 20.60 -0.57
N ALA A 58 6.91 19.97 0.54
CA ALA A 58 7.70 18.74 0.58
C ALA A 58 6.86 17.50 0.19
N LEU A 59 6.29 17.52 -1.02
CA LEU A 59 5.54 16.42 -1.64
C LEU A 59 6.16 16.03 -2.97
N GLY A 60 5.98 14.79 -3.38
CA GLY A 60 6.35 14.33 -4.71
C GLY A 60 5.55 13.10 -5.13
N ARG A 61 5.85 12.61 -6.34
CA ARG A 61 5.20 11.42 -6.93
C ARG A 61 5.20 10.23 -5.98
N LEU A 62 6.34 10.00 -5.32
CA LEU A 62 6.57 8.82 -4.48
C LEU A 62 5.62 8.73 -3.30
N ASN A 63 5.16 9.87 -2.77
CA ASN A 63 4.20 9.88 -1.67
C ASN A 63 2.88 9.18 -2.03
N PHE A 64 2.47 9.28 -3.30
CA PHE A 64 1.23 8.68 -3.79
C PHE A 64 1.44 7.35 -4.52
N LEU A 65 2.67 7.04 -4.96
CA LEU A 65 3.03 5.71 -5.48
C LEU A 65 3.38 4.69 -4.38
N ALA A 66 3.81 5.15 -3.20
CA ALA A 66 4.09 4.29 -2.05
C ALA A 66 2.93 3.36 -1.66
N PRO A 67 1.66 3.79 -1.57
CA PRO A 67 0.56 2.88 -1.28
C PRO A 67 0.45 1.72 -2.27
N LEU A 68 0.68 1.96 -3.57
CA LEU A 68 0.68 0.93 -4.60
C LEU A 68 1.83 -0.05 -4.39
N SER A 69 3.04 0.46 -4.10
CA SER A 69 4.19 -0.37 -3.76
C SER A 69 3.90 -1.31 -2.59
N PHE A 70 3.31 -0.79 -1.50
CA PHE A 70 2.91 -1.60 -0.35
C PHE A 70 1.84 -2.64 -0.75
N ALA A 71 0.84 -2.25 -1.54
CA ALA A 71 -0.20 -3.17 -2.00
C ALA A 71 0.38 -4.34 -2.82
N ILE A 72 1.34 -4.06 -3.70
CA ILE A 72 2.05 -5.07 -4.49
C ILE A 72 2.82 -6.02 -3.57
N VAL A 73 3.68 -5.49 -2.70
CA VAL A 73 4.54 -6.31 -1.83
C VAL A 73 3.71 -7.16 -0.87
N LEU A 74 2.71 -6.58 -0.21
CA LEU A 74 1.85 -7.29 0.74
C LEU A 74 0.98 -8.36 0.04
N SER A 75 0.46 -8.07 -1.15
CA SER A 75 -0.31 -9.05 -1.93
C SER A 75 0.57 -10.21 -2.39
N ASN A 76 1.78 -9.93 -2.90
CA ASN A 76 2.74 -10.95 -3.29
C ASN A 76 3.15 -11.81 -2.09
N ALA A 77 3.52 -11.17 -0.98
CA ALA A 77 3.92 -11.84 0.25
C ALA A 77 2.80 -12.80 0.74
N TRP A 78 1.56 -12.33 0.81
CA TRP A 78 0.42 -13.16 1.20
C TRP A 78 0.13 -14.31 0.23
N ALA A 79 0.16 -14.06 -1.09
CA ALA A 79 -0.12 -15.08 -2.09
C ALA A 79 0.90 -16.25 -2.06
N TRP A 80 2.15 -15.98 -1.65
CA TRP A 80 3.15 -17.03 -1.44
C TRP A 80 2.90 -17.91 -0.21
N GLN A 81 2.13 -17.43 0.77
CA GLN A 81 1.76 -18.19 1.98
C GLN A 81 0.62 -19.19 1.75
N VAL A 82 -0.23 -18.94 0.75
CA VAL A 82 -1.43 -19.73 0.50
C VAL A 82 -1.39 -20.26 -0.94
N PRO A 83 -1.03 -21.53 -1.18
CA PRO A 83 -0.85 -22.07 -2.54
C PRO A 83 -2.07 -21.88 -3.45
N ARG A 84 -3.28 -21.94 -2.89
CA ARG A 84 -4.54 -21.75 -3.62
C ARG A 84 -4.75 -20.33 -4.17
N THR A 85 -4.05 -19.34 -3.63
CA THR A 85 -4.18 -17.93 -4.03
C THR A 85 -3.08 -17.48 -4.99
N ARG A 86 -2.24 -18.39 -5.50
CA ARG A 86 -1.15 -18.02 -6.42
C ARG A 86 -1.63 -17.37 -7.72
N ALA A 87 -2.83 -17.71 -8.20
CA ALA A 87 -3.43 -17.02 -9.34
C ALA A 87 -3.63 -15.52 -9.07
N LEU A 88 -3.78 -15.12 -7.81
CA LEU A 88 -3.88 -13.71 -7.41
C LEU A 88 -2.55 -12.96 -7.52
N LEU A 89 -1.41 -13.63 -7.83
CA LEU A 89 -0.15 -12.95 -8.16
C LEU A 89 -0.24 -12.11 -9.44
N LEU A 90 -1.26 -12.34 -10.27
CA LEU A 90 -1.55 -11.47 -11.42
C LEU A 90 -1.90 -10.04 -10.98
N VAL A 91 -2.55 -9.86 -9.82
CA VAL A 91 -2.91 -8.52 -9.31
C VAL A 91 -1.66 -7.67 -8.97
N PRO A 92 -0.73 -8.12 -8.10
CA PRO A 92 0.50 -7.39 -7.85
C PRO A 92 1.40 -7.30 -9.09
N LEU A 93 1.34 -8.25 -10.03
CA LEU A 93 2.07 -8.15 -11.30
C LEU A 93 1.53 -7.00 -12.17
N LEU A 94 0.20 -6.89 -12.31
CA LEU A 94 -0.43 -5.79 -13.06
C LEU A 94 -0.15 -4.44 -12.40
N GLY A 95 -0.26 -4.35 -11.07
CA GLY A 95 0.08 -3.12 -10.36
C GLY A 95 1.57 -2.76 -10.46
N PHE A 96 2.46 -3.76 -10.51
CA PHE A 96 3.87 -3.52 -10.80
C PHE A 96 4.06 -2.98 -12.22
N GLY A 97 3.27 -3.46 -13.20
CA GLY A 97 3.21 -2.88 -14.54
C GLY A 97 2.81 -1.40 -14.54
N VAL A 98 1.77 -1.03 -13.78
CA VAL A 98 1.35 0.37 -13.60
C VAL A 98 2.47 1.20 -12.97
N LEU A 99 3.16 0.66 -11.96
CA LEU A 99 4.29 1.34 -11.33
C LEU A 99 5.50 1.48 -12.28
N ALA A 100 5.66 0.55 -13.24
CA ALA A 100 6.77 0.50 -14.19
C ALA A 100 6.51 1.28 -15.49
N GLU A 101 5.25 1.61 -15.82
CA GLU A 101 4.88 2.25 -17.09
C GLU A 101 5.73 3.48 -17.42
N PRO A 102 5.95 4.43 -16.49
CA PRO A 102 6.69 5.63 -16.84
C PRO A 102 8.20 5.38 -17.04
N PHE A 103 8.74 4.31 -16.43
CA PHE A 103 10.14 3.90 -16.62
C PHE A 103 10.36 3.31 -18.02
N LEU A 104 9.40 2.54 -18.54
CA LEU A 104 9.53 1.90 -19.85
C LEU A 104 9.53 2.92 -21.00
N LEU A 105 8.94 4.09 -20.77
CA LEU A 105 8.71 5.11 -21.80
C LEU A 105 9.61 6.35 -21.65
N TYR A 106 10.06 6.70 -20.43
CA TYR A 106 10.71 7.99 -20.15
C TYR A 106 12.00 7.87 -19.31
N LEU A 107 12.96 7.08 -19.79
CA LEU A 107 14.22 6.78 -19.08
C LEU A 107 15.12 8.01 -18.78
N ASN A 108 15.01 9.07 -19.57
CA ASN A 108 15.91 10.23 -19.48
C ASN A 108 15.33 11.40 -18.68
N GLU A 109 14.08 11.29 -18.20
CA GLU A 109 13.43 12.38 -17.49
C GLU A 109 13.86 12.39 -16.01
N PRO A 110 14.53 13.46 -15.53
CA PRO A 110 15.07 13.51 -14.16
C PRO A 110 13.97 13.42 -13.10
N GLU A 111 12.77 13.90 -13.42
CA GLU A 111 11.59 13.85 -12.56
C GLU A 111 11.13 12.40 -12.28
N LEU A 112 11.38 11.50 -13.23
CA LEU A 112 11.00 10.08 -13.17
C LEU A 112 12.08 9.18 -12.57
N GLN A 113 13.33 9.66 -12.41
CA GLN A 113 14.40 8.89 -11.79
C GLN A 113 14.07 8.48 -10.35
N SER A 114 13.31 9.31 -9.63
CA SER A 114 12.85 8.97 -8.28
C SER A 114 11.94 7.73 -8.25
N GLN A 115 11.14 7.51 -9.32
CA GLN A 115 10.22 6.37 -9.47
C GLN A 115 10.96 5.05 -9.70
N ILE A 116 12.19 5.10 -10.23
CA ILE A 116 13.05 3.92 -10.40
C ILE A 116 13.37 3.31 -9.03
N TRP A 117 13.66 4.14 -8.03
CA TRP A 117 13.98 3.65 -6.69
C TRP A 117 12.82 2.92 -6.03
N ILE A 118 11.60 3.44 -6.17
CA ILE A 118 10.42 2.76 -5.61
C ILE A 118 10.10 1.48 -6.37
N LEU A 119 10.35 1.42 -7.68
CA LEU A 119 10.20 0.20 -8.48
C LEU A 119 11.16 -0.90 -7.99
N PHE A 120 12.45 -0.58 -7.85
CA PHE A 120 13.44 -1.52 -7.32
C PHE A 120 13.14 -1.93 -5.87
N ALA A 121 12.73 -0.99 -5.02
CA ALA A 121 12.31 -1.29 -3.66
C ALA A 121 11.10 -2.25 -3.62
N THR A 122 10.14 -2.07 -4.53
CA THR A 122 8.97 -2.95 -4.68
C THR A 122 9.38 -4.35 -5.12
N ALA A 123 10.20 -4.46 -6.17
CA ALA A 123 10.71 -5.74 -6.65
C ALA A 123 11.52 -6.47 -5.58
N GLY A 124 12.44 -5.76 -4.92
CA GLY A 124 13.23 -6.27 -3.80
C GLY A 124 12.35 -6.72 -2.64
N GLY A 125 11.33 -5.94 -2.28
CA GLY A 125 10.34 -6.29 -1.26
C GLY A 125 9.57 -7.57 -1.59
N CYS A 126 9.17 -7.75 -2.85
CA CYS A 126 8.52 -8.98 -3.32
C CYS A 126 9.43 -10.20 -3.20
N VAL A 127 10.70 -10.09 -3.61
CA VAL A 127 11.70 -11.16 -3.50
C VAL A 127 11.96 -11.48 -2.04
N LEU A 128 12.22 -10.47 -1.20
CA LEU A 128 12.45 -10.64 0.23
C LEU A 128 11.25 -11.31 0.91
N GLY A 129 10.02 -10.88 0.60
CA GLY A 129 8.80 -11.51 1.11
C GLY A 129 8.68 -12.99 0.72
N ALA A 130 9.06 -13.35 -0.51
CA ALA A 130 9.06 -14.74 -0.95
C ALA A 130 10.15 -15.59 -0.27
N VAL A 131 11.36 -15.04 -0.10
CA VAL A 131 12.50 -15.72 0.54
C VAL A 131 12.26 -15.93 2.03
N LEU A 132 11.69 -14.94 2.71
CA LEU A 132 11.50 -14.95 4.17
C LEU A 132 10.21 -15.68 4.61
N ARG A 133 9.43 -16.25 3.68
CA ARG A 133 8.07 -16.77 3.91
C ARG A 133 7.93 -17.86 4.98
N GLY A 134 9.01 -18.50 5.41
CA GLY A 134 9.02 -19.52 6.48
C GLY A 134 9.57 -19.03 7.82
N ARG A 135 10.03 -17.77 7.91
CA ARG A 135 10.76 -17.30 9.09
C ARG A 135 9.82 -16.86 10.20
N ARG A 136 10.21 -17.11 11.46
CA ARG A 136 9.39 -16.81 12.65
C ARG A 136 8.95 -15.34 12.79
N TRP A 137 9.70 -14.40 12.20
CA TRP A 137 9.42 -12.96 12.28
C TRP A 137 8.75 -12.40 11.02
N TYR A 138 8.38 -13.28 10.09
CA TYR A 138 7.76 -12.90 8.82
C TYR A 138 6.50 -12.05 9.02
N TRP A 139 5.58 -12.49 9.90
CA TRP A 139 4.32 -11.78 10.12
C TRP A 139 4.51 -10.47 10.89
N ALA A 140 5.52 -10.39 11.76
CA ALA A 140 5.94 -9.12 12.37
C ALA A 140 6.46 -8.13 11.31
N GLY A 141 7.30 -8.59 10.37
CA GLY A 141 7.77 -7.77 9.25
C GLY A 141 6.63 -7.33 8.33
N PHE A 142 5.69 -8.23 8.02
CA PHE A 142 4.48 -7.91 7.25
C PHE A 142 3.64 -6.83 7.95
N ALA A 143 3.40 -6.97 9.26
CA ALA A 143 2.64 -6.01 10.05
C ALA A 143 3.34 -4.64 10.09
N LEU A 144 4.66 -4.62 10.26
CA LEU A 144 5.46 -3.40 10.22
C LEU A 144 5.34 -2.72 8.86
N LEU A 145 5.47 -3.48 7.77
CA LEU A 145 5.34 -2.95 6.42
C LEU A 145 3.95 -2.36 6.16
N ALA A 146 2.90 -3.06 6.59
CA ALA A 146 1.52 -2.57 6.49
C ALA A 146 1.31 -1.29 7.32
N ALA A 147 1.88 -1.21 8.53
CA ALA A 147 1.82 -0.02 9.37
C ALA A 147 2.58 1.18 8.77
N CYS A 148 3.75 0.94 8.19
CA CYS A 148 4.48 1.95 7.43
C CYS A 148 3.65 2.48 6.26
N GLY A 149 2.97 1.60 5.52
CA GLY A 149 2.07 2.01 4.43
C GLY A 149 0.92 2.90 4.91
N LEU A 150 0.25 2.55 6.00
CA LEU A 150 -0.80 3.38 6.60
C LEU A 150 -0.32 4.79 6.96
N ALA A 151 0.87 4.88 7.54
CA ALA A 151 1.45 6.15 7.97
C ALA A 151 1.87 7.01 6.78
N ALA A 152 2.53 6.41 5.78
CA ALA A 152 3.07 7.12 4.62
C ALA A 152 2.00 7.85 3.79
N ASN A 153 0.77 7.32 3.76
CA ASN A 153 -0.30 7.81 2.89
C ASN A 153 -1.10 8.99 3.47
N SER A 154 -1.05 9.19 4.79
CA SER A 154 -1.97 10.10 5.48
C SER A 154 -1.51 11.56 5.42
N TRP A 155 -0.22 11.79 5.65
CA TRP A 155 0.35 13.14 5.67
C TRP A 155 0.31 13.85 4.30
N PRO A 156 0.65 13.21 3.17
CA PRO A 156 0.68 13.87 1.86
C PRO A 156 -0.67 14.45 1.43
N LEU A 157 -1.75 13.71 1.66
CA LEU A 157 -3.09 14.15 1.31
C LEU A 157 -3.50 15.38 2.14
N LEU A 158 -3.15 15.42 3.42
CA LEU A 158 -3.47 16.57 4.29
C LEU A 158 -2.77 17.85 3.83
N LEU A 159 -1.51 17.75 3.39
CA LEU A 159 -0.78 18.89 2.81
C LEU A 159 -1.33 19.33 1.45
N LEU A 160 -1.82 18.39 0.65
CA LEU A 160 -2.29 18.66 -0.70
C LEU A 160 -3.69 19.27 -0.75
N ARG A 161 -4.57 18.89 0.18
CA ARG A 161 -5.96 19.36 0.27
C ARG A 161 -6.14 20.88 0.24
N PRO A 162 -5.41 21.71 1.00
CA PRO A 162 -5.56 23.16 0.90
C PRO A 162 -5.19 23.72 -0.48
N VAL A 163 -4.19 23.12 -1.15
CA VAL A 163 -3.80 23.51 -2.51
C VAL A 163 -4.91 23.18 -3.50
N ALA A 164 -5.47 21.97 -3.42
CA ALA A 164 -6.64 21.60 -4.21
C ALA A 164 -7.84 22.51 -3.91
N GLY A 165 -8.03 22.90 -2.64
CA GLY A 165 -9.12 23.79 -2.24
C GLY A 165 -9.01 25.19 -2.83
N ALA A 166 -7.80 25.74 -2.96
CA ALA A 166 -7.57 27.01 -3.63
C ALA A 166 -7.95 26.95 -5.13
N LEU A 167 -7.78 25.78 -5.77
CA LEU A 167 -8.10 25.58 -7.18
C LEU A 167 -9.58 25.25 -7.41
N TYR A 168 -10.20 24.49 -6.52
CA TYR A 168 -11.62 24.10 -6.60
C TYR A 168 -12.57 25.14 -6.00
N GLY A 169 -12.03 26.21 -5.38
CA GLY A 169 -12.81 27.26 -4.72
C GLY A 169 -13.42 26.85 -3.38
N ALA A 170 -13.24 25.60 -2.94
CA ALA A 170 -13.66 25.09 -1.64
C ALA A 170 -12.74 23.95 -1.21
N LEU A 171 -12.50 23.80 0.10
CA LEU A 171 -11.65 22.73 0.62
C LEU A 171 -12.30 21.36 0.34
N PRO A 172 -11.68 20.50 -0.49
CA PRO A 172 -12.27 19.21 -0.81
C PRO A 172 -12.32 18.32 0.43
N GLY A 173 -13.38 17.51 0.50
CA GLY A 173 -13.53 16.46 1.50
C GLY A 173 -12.43 15.40 1.38
N LEU A 174 -12.37 14.48 2.35
CA LEU A 174 -11.59 13.27 2.22
C LEU A 174 -12.40 12.26 1.40
N GLY A 175 -11.84 11.82 0.28
CA GLY A 175 -12.50 10.84 -0.58
C GLY A 175 -12.55 9.47 0.09
N TRP A 176 -13.54 8.66 -0.27
CA TRP A 176 -13.71 7.33 0.30
C TRP A 176 -12.54 6.41 -0.01
N GLY A 177 -11.83 6.64 -1.13
CA GLY A 177 -10.66 5.84 -1.53
C GLY A 177 -9.60 5.85 -0.44
N TRP A 178 -9.26 7.04 0.07
CA TRP A 178 -8.34 7.19 1.19
C TRP A 178 -8.81 6.44 2.43
N GLY A 179 -10.08 6.61 2.83
CA GLY A 179 -10.64 5.95 4.01
C GLY A 179 -10.60 4.42 3.90
N ILE A 180 -10.92 3.88 2.71
CA ILE A 180 -10.87 2.45 2.42
C ILE A 180 -9.42 1.92 2.43
N THR A 181 -8.45 2.67 1.89
CA THR A 181 -7.02 2.32 1.97
C THR A 181 -6.55 2.24 3.42
N GLN A 182 -6.94 3.19 4.27
CA GLN A 182 -6.59 3.18 5.69
C GLN A 182 -7.23 2.00 6.43
N LEU A 183 -8.51 1.70 6.16
CA LEU A 183 -9.17 0.54 6.73
C LEU A 183 -8.48 -0.76 6.28
N GLY A 184 -8.14 -0.87 5.00
CA GLY A 184 -7.43 -2.01 4.43
C GLY A 184 -6.10 -2.28 5.13
N GLY A 185 -5.25 -1.27 5.25
CA GLY A 185 -3.97 -1.43 5.95
C GLY A 185 -4.14 -1.78 7.43
N MET A 186 -5.16 -1.25 8.12
CA MET A 186 -5.42 -1.59 9.53
C MET A 186 -5.81 -3.06 9.69
N LEU A 187 -6.65 -3.59 8.80
CA LEU A 187 -6.97 -5.02 8.78
C LEU A 187 -5.75 -5.89 8.49
N LEU A 188 -4.82 -5.42 7.64
CA LEU A 188 -3.56 -6.12 7.37
C LEU A 188 -2.66 -6.19 8.60
N VAL A 189 -2.50 -5.08 9.33
CA VAL A 189 -1.72 -5.02 10.58
C VAL A 189 -2.31 -5.99 11.61
N VAL A 190 -3.62 -5.89 11.85
CA VAL A 190 -4.30 -6.74 12.85
C VAL A 190 -4.25 -8.20 12.44
N GLY A 191 -4.54 -8.52 11.17
CA GLY A 191 -4.50 -9.88 10.65
C GLY A 191 -3.11 -10.52 10.75
N ALA A 192 -2.06 -9.75 10.47
CA ALA A 192 -0.67 -10.21 10.58
C ALA A 192 -0.25 -10.41 12.05
N ALA A 193 -0.62 -9.48 12.94
CA ALA A 193 -0.33 -9.61 14.37
C ALA A 193 -1.00 -10.86 14.99
N LEU A 194 -2.24 -11.16 14.59
CA LEU A 194 -2.95 -12.35 15.05
C LEU A 194 -2.31 -13.64 14.52
N ARG A 195 -1.85 -13.66 13.27
CA ARG A 195 -1.09 -14.79 12.72
C ARG A 195 0.25 -14.99 13.44
N GLN A 196 0.99 -13.92 13.71
CA GLN A 196 2.26 -13.98 14.45
C GLN A 196 2.09 -14.64 15.82
N ARG A 197 1.02 -14.30 16.56
CA ARG A 197 0.69 -14.90 17.86
C ARG A 197 0.38 -16.40 17.74
N SER A 198 -0.39 -16.78 16.72
CA SER A 198 -0.71 -18.20 16.48
C SER A 198 0.52 -19.06 16.16
N SER A 199 1.49 -18.51 15.44
CA SER A 199 2.75 -19.20 15.11
C SER A 199 3.71 -19.31 16.30
N ALA A 200 3.64 -18.38 17.26
CA ALA A 200 4.45 -18.41 18.47
C ALA A 200 3.91 -19.40 19.51
N GLY A 201 2.58 -19.55 19.63
CA GLY A 201 1.95 -20.48 20.58
C GLY A 201 2.08 -21.96 20.20
N SER A 202 2.49 -22.28 18.98
CA SER A 202 2.70 -23.66 18.49
C SER A 202 4.14 -24.17 18.67
N ALA A 203 5.06 -23.39 19.24
CA ALA A 203 6.40 -23.86 19.55
C ALA A 203 6.35 -24.83 20.75
N PRO A 204 6.85 -26.08 20.63
CA PRO A 204 6.82 -27.03 21.73
C PRO A 204 7.63 -26.48 22.89
N SER A 205 7.02 -26.45 24.08
CA SER A 205 7.73 -26.27 25.34
C SER A 205 8.71 -27.43 25.47
N SER A 206 9.99 -27.18 25.16
CA SER A 206 11.06 -28.08 25.54
C SER A 206 11.18 -28.06 27.06
N SER A 207 10.35 -28.87 27.72
CA SER A 207 10.58 -29.29 29.10
C SER A 207 11.74 -30.28 29.08
N HIS A 208 12.97 -29.77 29.17
CA HIS A 208 14.06 -30.57 29.71
C HIS A 208 14.05 -30.39 31.22
N GLY A 209 13.23 -31.22 31.86
CA GLY A 209 13.48 -31.65 33.23
C GLY A 209 14.29 -32.95 33.18
N ALA A 210 15.42 -32.92 33.88
CA ALA A 210 16.14 -34.01 34.58
C ALA A 210 17.62 -33.65 34.61
#